data_AF-A0A7V9LBC7-F1
#
_entry.id   AF-A0A7V9LBC7-F1
#
_cell.length_a   1.000
_cell.length_b   1.000
_cell.length_c   1.000
_cell.angle_alpha   90.00
_cell.angle_beta   90.00
_cell.angle_gamma   90.00
#
_symmetry.space_group_name_H-M   'P 1'
#
loop_
_entity.id
_entity.type
_entity.pdbx_description
1 polymer ?
#
loop_
_entity_poly.entity_id
_entity_poly.type
_entity_poly.pdbx_seq_one_letter_code
_entity_poly.pdbx_strand_id
1 'polypeptide(L)' 'MACRDWYRGAREQLIALGLRQGHVTHQQLSDYMPDDITDRQILRWLAALEARGIVIRQPQNEDNTCAL' A
#
# COMPACT_ATOMS: atom_id res chain seq x y z
N MET A 1 16.99 1.08 -19.27
CA MET A 1 15.62 1.63 -19.29
C MET A 1 14.69 0.58 -18.69
N ALA A 2 14.46 0.59 -17.37
CA ALA A 2 13.62 -0.42 -16.71
C ALA A 2 12.85 0.09 -15.47
N CYS A 3 13.17 1.29 -14.97
CA CYS A 3 12.51 1.84 -13.79
C CYS A 3 10.99 2.01 -13.99
N ARG A 4 10.52 2.70 -15.04
CA ARG A 4 9.10 3.10 -15.16
C ARG A 4 8.10 1.94 -15.22
N ASP A 5 8.42 0.84 -15.88
CA ASP A 5 7.50 -0.29 -16.04
C ASP A 5 7.33 -1.08 -14.73
N TRP A 6 8.37 -1.08 -13.88
CA TRP A 6 8.34 -1.77 -12.60
C TRP A 6 7.32 -1.15 -11.63
N TYR A 7 7.26 0.19 -11.56
CA TYR A 7 6.26 0.90 -10.74
C TYR A 7 4.83 0.62 -11.19
N ARG A 8 4.59 0.44 -12.49
CA ARG A 8 3.25 0.17 -13.03
C ARG A 8 2.78 -1.23 -12.62
N GLY A 9 3.65 -2.23 -12.78
CA GLY A 9 3.34 -3.61 -12.39
C GLY A 9 3.14 -3.78 -10.89
N ALA A 10 3.96 -3.11 -10.07
CA ALA A 10 3.82 -3.15 -8.61
C ALA A 10 2.48 -2.55 -8.14
N ARG A 11 2.06 -1.43 -8.73
CA ARG A 11 0.77 -0.80 -8.39
C ARG A 11 -0.42 -1.69 -8.72
N GLU A 12 -0.41 -2.31 -9.90
CA GLU A 12 -1.48 -3.19 -10.34
C GLU A 12 -1.58 -4.45 -9.47
N GLN A 13 -0.45 -5.03 -9.07
CA GLN A 13 -0.43 -6.15 -8.14
C GLN A 13 -0.99 -5.77 -6.77
N LEU A 14 -0.63 -4.59 -6.25
CA LEU A 14 -1.14 -4.11 -4.98
C LEU A 14 -2.66 -3.86 -5.02
N ILE A 15 -3.15 -3.31 -6.12
CA ILE A 15 -4.59 -3.14 -6.37
C ILE A 15 -5.29 -4.51 -6.44
N ALA A 16 -4.73 -5.47 -7.18
CA ALA A 16 -5.31 -6.81 -7.30
C ALA A 16 -5.35 -7.53 -5.94
N LEU A 17 -4.31 -7.36 -5.13
CA LEU A 17 -4.25 -7.87 -3.77
C LEU A 17 -5.32 -7.22 -2.88
N GLY A 18 -5.44 -5.89 -2.94
CA GLY A 18 -6.47 -5.15 -2.21
C GLY A 18 -7.90 -5.49 -2.62
N LEU A 19 -8.15 -5.75 -3.90
CA LEU A 19 -9.44 -6.24 -4.40
C LEU A 19 -9.75 -7.67 -3.91
N ARG A 20 -8.74 -8.55 -3.83
CA ARG A 20 -8.91 -9.91 -3.29
C ARG A 20 -9.15 -9.92 -1.79
N GLN A 21 -8.43 -9.10 -1.03
CA GLN A 21 -8.46 -9.09 0.43
C GLN A 21 -9.49 -8.11 1.00
N GLY A 22 -10.01 -7.19 0.19
CA GLY A 22 -10.84 -6.06 0.61
C GLY A 22 -10.06 -4.96 1.37
N HIS A 23 -8.77 -5.18 1.61
CA HIS A 23 -7.88 -4.26 2.31
C HIS A 23 -6.42 -4.50 1.90
N VAL A 24 -5.55 -3.52 2.17
CA VAL A 24 -4.10 -3.63 1.98
C VAL A 24 -3.42 -3.08 3.22
N THR A 25 -2.32 -3.70 3.67
CA THR A 25 -1.55 -3.16 4.81
C THR A 25 -0.50 -2.16 4.39
N HIS A 26 -0.09 -1.25 5.28
CA HIS A 26 1.01 -0.32 5.00
C HIS A 26 2.33 -1.06 4.72
N GLN A 27 2.55 -2.23 5.35
CA GLN A 27 3.68 -3.10 5.04
C GLN A 27 3.63 -3.61 3.60
N GLN A 28 2.48 -4.13 3.15
CA GLN A 28 2.33 -4.53 1.75
C GLN A 28 2.50 -3.35 0.81
N LEU A 29 1.99 -2.17 1.19
CA LEU A 29 2.21 -0.95 0.43
C LEU A 29 3.71 -0.65 0.29
N SER A 30 4.47 -0.77 1.37
CA SER A 30 5.92 -0.57 1.43
C SER A 30 6.72 -1.67 0.72
N ASP A 31 6.25 -2.92 0.71
CA ASP A 31 6.92 -4.06 0.09
C ASP A 31 6.87 -3.97 -1.44
N TYR A 32 5.77 -3.45 -1.97
CA TYR A 32 5.59 -3.18 -3.41
C TYR A 32 6.02 -1.76 -3.79
N MET A 33 6.26 -0.89 -2.81
CA MET A 33 6.82 0.45 -3.07
C MET A 33 8.34 0.38 -3.12
N PRO A 34 8.95 0.90 -4.18
CA PRO A 34 10.39 1.08 -4.20
C PRO A 34 10.81 2.20 -3.23
N ASP A 35 11.98 2.03 -2.62
CA ASP A 35 12.57 2.94 -1.63
C ASP A 35 12.66 4.41 -2.09
N ASP A 36 12.81 4.66 -3.39
CA ASP A 36 12.98 5.99 -3.98
C ASP A 36 11.64 6.72 -4.26
N ILE A 37 10.54 6.30 -3.62
CA ILE A 37 9.22 6.88 -3.85
C ILE A 37 8.97 8.12 -2.98
N THR A 38 8.57 9.22 -3.62
CA THR A 38 8.18 10.46 -2.91
C THR A 38 6.79 10.35 -2.28
N ASP A 39 6.53 11.05 -1.17
CA ASP A 39 5.19 11.16 -0.53
C ASP A 39 4.04 11.42 -1.51
N ARG A 40 4.25 12.29 -2.50
CA ARG A 40 3.23 12.59 -3.52
C ARG A 40 2.85 11.37 -4.34
N GLN A 41 3.79 10.48 -4.62
CA GLN A 41 3.52 9.22 -5.32
C GLN A 41 2.79 8.25 -4.38
N ILE A 42 3.14 8.22 -3.09
CA ILE A 42 2.44 7.43 -2.08
C ILE A 42 0.96 7.83 -2.02
N LEU A 43 0.67 9.12 -1.91
CA LEU A 43 -0.69 9.66 -1.92
C LEU A 43 -1.48 9.26 -3.18
N ARG A 44 -0.83 9.23 -4.35
CA ARG A 44 -1.49 8.77 -5.60
C ARG A 44 -1.84 7.29 -5.57
N TRP A 45 -1.03 6.46 -4.92
CA TRP A 45 -1.31 5.03 -4.77
C TRP A 45 -2.45 4.80 -3.78
N LEU A 46 -2.41 5.47 -2.63
CA LEU A 46 -3.48 5.43 -1.63
C LEU A 46 -4.81 5.87 -2.24
N ALA A 47 -4.84 7.01 -2.97
CA ALA A 47 -6.04 7.48 -3.66
C ALA A 47 -6.56 6.46 -4.70
N ALA A 48 -5.67 5.74 -5.40
CA ALA A 48 -6.06 4.72 -6.37
C ALA A 48 -6.65 3.45 -5.73
N LEU A 49 -6.27 3.15 -4.48
CA LEU A 49 -6.82 2.05 -3.69
C LEU A 49 -8.18 2.45 -3.10
N GLU A 50 -8.24 3.63 -2.49
CA GLU A 50 -9.46 4.17 -1.88
C GLU A 50 -10.57 4.38 -2.93
N ALA A 51 -10.23 4.87 -4.12
CA ALA A 51 -11.17 4.98 -5.24
C ALA A 51 -11.75 3.64 -5.70
N ARG A 52 -11.13 2.51 -5.32
CA ARG A 52 -11.62 1.15 -5.57
C ARG A 52 -12.30 0.52 -4.35
N GLY A 53 -12.50 1.29 -3.28
CA GLY A 53 -13.09 0.81 -2.02
C GLY A 53 -12.15 -0.06 -1.19
N ILE A 54 -10.85 -0.01 -1.45
CA ILE A 54 -9.85 -0.81 -0.74
C ILE A 54 -9.39 -0.05 0.49
N VAL A 55 -9.57 -0.64 1.67
CA VAL A 55 -9.18 -0.01 2.93
C VAL A 55 -7.68 -0.22 3.18
N ILE A 56 -6.94 0.86 3.44
CA ILE A 56 -5.55 0.75 3.89
C ILE A 56 -5.53 0.56 5.41
N ARG A 57 -5.07 -0.60 5.88
CA ARG A 57 -4.80 -0.83 7.30
C ARG A 57 -3.35 -0.46 7.59
N GLN A 58 -3.14 0.51 8.46
CA GLN A 58 -1.83 0.60 9.10
C GLN A 58 -1.66 -0.68 9.92
N PRO A 59 -0.47 -1.32 9.92
CA PRO A 59 -0.18 -2.24 11.01
C PRO A 59 -0.44 -1.42 12.26
N GLN A 60 -1.48 -1.76 12.98
CA GLN A 60 -1.66 -1.25 14.32
C GLN A 60 -0.40 -1.79 14.99
N ASN A 61 0.60 -0.93 15.16
CA ASN A 61 1.55 -1.13 16.23
C ASN A 61 0.62 -1.32 17.42
N GLU A 62 0.54 -2.56 17.86
CA GLU A 62 -0.06 -2.99 19.09
C GLU A 62 0.36 -1.94 20.11
N ASP A 63 -0.53 -0.99 20.37
CA ASP A 63 -0.43 -0.20 21.57
C ASP A 63 -0.54 -1.26 22.64
N ASN A 64 0.61 -1.53 23.22
CA ASN A 64 0.85 -2.46 24.28
C ASN A 64 0.07 -1.97 25.51
N THR A 65 -1.27 -2.00 25.44
CA THR A 65 -2.14 -1.85 26.60
C THR A 65 -2.26 -3.21 27.29
N CYS A 66 -1.11 -3.84 27.57
CA CYS A 66 -1.01 -4.85 28.60
C CYS A 66 -0.56 -4.16 29.88
N ALA A 67 -1.51 -3.54 30.59
CA ALA A 67 -1.46 -3.41 32.04
C ALA A 67 -2.85 -3.08 32.56
N LEU A 68 -3.36 -4.01 33.37
CA LEU A 68 -4.48 -3.87 34.29
C LEU A 68 -4.39 -2.60 35.16
#